data_AF-A0A958PSP0-F1
#
_entry.id   AF-A0A958PSP0-F1
#
_cell.length_a   1.000
_cell.length_b   1.000
_cell.length_c   1.000
_cell.angle_alpha   90.00
_cell.angle_beta   90.00
_cell.angle_gamma   90.00
#
_symmetry.space_group_name_H-M   'P 1'
#
loop_
_entity.id
_entity.type
_entity.pdbx_description
1 polymer ?
#
loop_
_entity_poly.entity_id
_entity_poly.type
_entity_poly.pdbx_seq_one_letter_code
_entity_poly.pdbx_strand_id
1 'polypeptide(L)'
;MGQNSNRIFNIGLFEGVCLLVLILGTFTATWAESNALDPKLQKKVLASQQAIWVAHILRQKPQDKKIVELDFKSIQIPVFLLPHGESFRPLVKLLPVYKKPGWKLYVGKNVPVKESGDTGEYYVYAYLNSRISEIDFFAKNESGDIIKEKVYIFAPEARQFKQTSAIKSMSFDIGFSRLYYEQTTFGVFTASSLLLGIGYVSPDDGKKWGWLADFDMTVMTFASDPLDHNPQYYEGLLAVSYAKKIFKNPRWRSRIIAGVGTSGLISHGSPFGYSGLAGLDVGLKSEFYKNRTESYIFEGHYMTYDGISLTADRALNIEGKWRFNFENTRQMVVGLKYSSHKFQVSFEEIEVDRFALTGSFTF
;
A
#
# COMPACT_ATOMS: atom_id res chain seq x y z
N MET A 1 29.25 55.53 19.69
CA MET A 1 28.36 56.11 18.67
C MET A 1 28.84 55.57 17.32
N GLY A 2 28.16 54.79 16.50
CA GLY A 2 26.83 54.17 16.49
C GLY A 2 26.72 53.23 15.27
N GLN A 3 25.96 52.14 15.45
CA GLN A 3 25.09 51.40 14.50
C GLN A 3 25.49 50.92 13.08
N ASN A 4 25.11 49.63 12.85
CA ASN A 4 24.45 49.00 11.68
C ASN A 4 25.32 48.58 10.46
N SER A 5 25.54 47.30 10.19
CA SER A 5 24.68 46.18 9.70
C SER A 5 24.58 46.10 8.17
N ASN A 6 25.04 44.99 7.57
CA ASN A 6 24.28 44.19 6.58
C ASN A 6 25.05 42.94 6.10
N ARG A 7 24.40 41.77 6.28
CA ARG A 7 24.65 40.50 5.58
C ARG A 7 23.73 40.46 4.36
N ILE A 8 24.20 39.97 3.21
CA ILE A 8 23.35 39.36 2.18
C ILE A 8 24.05 38.13 1.59
N PHE A 9 23.32 37.01 1.64
CA PHE A 9 23.57 35.72 0.99
C PHE A 9 23.39 35.83 -0.53
N ASN A 10 24.18 35.10 -1.32
CA ASN A 10 23.91 34.87 -2.74
C ASN A 10 23.81 33.35 -2.98
N ILE A 11 22.60 32.90 -3.34
CA ILE A 11 22.28 31.54 -3.81
C ILE A 11 21.91 31.71 -5.27
N GLY A 12 22.62 31.05 -6.17
CA GLY A 12 22.35 31.05 -7.60
C GLY A 12 21.86 29.68 -8.08
N LEU A 13 20.70 29.70 -8.76
CA LEU A 13 20.37 29.01 -10.02
C LEU A 13 20.41 27.47 -10.10
N PHE A 14 19.21 26.87 -10.11
CA PHE A 14 18.90 25.65 -10.88
C PHE A 14 17.50 25.81 -11.51
N GLU A 15 17.46 26.45 -12.69
CA GLU A 15 16.29 26.49 -13.57
C GLU A 15 16.62 25.66 -14.81
N GLY A 16 15.79 24.66 -15.09
CA GLY A 16 15.86 23.92 -16.35
C GLY A 16 15.32 22.51 -16.21
N VAL A 17 14.34 22.18 -17.06
CA VAL A 17 13.77 20.86 -17.33
C VAL A 17 12.57 20.47 -16.44
N CYS A 18 11.35 20.88 -16.86
CA CYS A 18 10.09 20.30 -16.38
C CYS A 18 8.92 20.44 -17.39
N LEU A 19 9.17 20.48 -18.71
CA LEU A 19 8.08 20.71 -19.67
C LEU A 19 8.24 19.85 -20.94
N LEU A 20 7.47 18.76 -21.00
CA LEU A 20 7.22 17.76 -22.06
C LEU A 20 7.18 16.42 -21.31
N VAL A 21 6.05 15.76 -21.06
CA VAL A 21 5.18 15.11 -22.04
C VAL A 21 3.85 14.75 -21.34
N LEU A 22 2.77 15.45 -21.70
CA LEU A 22 1.39 14.97 -21.60
C LEU A 22 0.95 14.75 -23.05
N ILE A 23 0.33 13.61 -23.38
CA ILE A 23 -0.76 13.42 -24.39
C ILE A 23 -0.90 11.93 -24.82
N LEU A 24 -2.14 11.43 -24.72
CA LEU A 24 -2.79 10.24 -25.32
C LEU A 24 -2.45 8.84 -24.74
N GLY A 25 -3.39 7.92 -24.51
CA GLY A 25 -4.81 7.83 -24.87
C GLY A 25 -5.50 6.60 -24.26
N THR A 26 -6.82 6.55 -24.45
CA THR A 26 -7.83 5.63 -23.89
C THR A 26 -7.94 4.27 -24.60
N PHE A 27 -8.32 3.19 -23.88
CA PHE A 27 -9.54 2.33 -24.07
C PHE A 27 -9.48 0.94 -23.36
N THR A 28 -10.68 0.39 -23.11
CA THR A 28 -11.17 -0.79 -22.34
C THR A 28 -10.68 -2.18 -22.82
N ALA A 29 -10.85 -3.37 -22.20
CA ALA A 29 -11.94 -3.96 -21.39
C ALA A 29 -11.53 -5.29 -20.67
N THR A 30 -12.34 -5.71 -19.71
CA THR A 30 -12.32 -6.90 -18.83
C THR A 30 -12.59 -8.26 -19.49
N TRP A 31 -11.98 -9.35 -18.99
CA TRP A 31 -12.51 -10.74 -19.00
C TRP A 31 -11.96 -11.57 -17.82
N ALA A 32 -12.82 -12.30 -17.10
CA ALA A 32 -12.44 -13.21 -16.01
C ALA A 32 -13.04 -14.61 -16.24
N GLU A 33 -12.19 -15.64 -16.19
CA GLU A 33 -12.57 -17.05 -16.24
C GLU A 33 -12.47 -17.68 -14.86
N SER A 34 -13.57 -18.27 -14.37
CA SER A 34 -13.60 -19.05 -13.13
C SER A 34 -13.66 -20.54 -13.47
N ASN A 35 -12.60 -21.28 -13.17
CA ASN A 35 -12.59 -22.75 -13.24
C ASN A 35 -12.80 -23.32 -11.84
N ALA A 36 -13.84 -24.14 -11.65
CA ALA A 36 -13.93 -25.03 -10.50
C ALA A 36 -13.89 -26.50 -10.97
N LEU A 37 -13.22 -27.34 -10.17
CA LEU A 37 -13.09 -28.80 -10.26
C LEU A 37 -12.11 -29.37 -11.29
N ASP A 38 -10.82 -29.04 -11.17
CA ASP A 38 -9.76 -29.86 -11.77
C ASP A 38 -9.00 -30.65 -10.66
N PRO A 39 -9.13 -31.99 -10.59
CA PRO A 39 -8.32 -32.83 -9.70
C PRO A 39 -6.81 -32.65 -9.87
N LYS A 40 -6.36 -32.22 -11.06
CA LYS A 40 -4.95 -31.87 -11.30
C LYS A 40 -4.55 -30.62 -10.52
N LEU A 41 -5.48 -29.68 -10.31
CA LEU A 41 -5.25 -28.48 -9.51
C LEU A 41 -5.01 -28.83 -8.03
N GLN A 42 -5.78 -29.75 -7.46
CA GLN A 42 -5.60 -30.18 -6.07
C GLN A 42 -4.22 -30.82 -5.83
N LYS A 43 -3.76 -31.68 -6.75
CA LYS A 43 -2.41 -32.26 -6.70
C LYS A 43 -1.32 -31.18 -6.85
N LYS A 44 -1.55 -30.17 -7.70
CA LYS A 44 -0.65 -29.01 -7.84
C LYS A 44 -0.60 -28.14 -6.59
N VAL A 45 -1.73 -27.94 -5.89
CA VAL A 45 -1.76 -27.16 -4.63
C VAL A 45 -0.94 -27.86 -3.56
N LEU A 46 -1.08 -29.19 -3.42
CA LEU A 46 -0.27 -29.97 -2.48
C LEU A 46 1.24 -29.93 -2.79
N ALA A 47 1.61 -29.74 -4.07
CA ALA A 47 2.99 -29.61 -4.53
C ALA A 47 3.48 -28.14 -4.63
N SER A 48 2.62 -27.16 -4.33
CA SER A 48 2.93 -25.73 -4.51
C SER A 48 3.60 -25.12 -3.30
N GLN A 49 4.43 -24.08 -3.54
CA GLN A 49 4.98 -23.27 -2.46
C GLN A 49 3.86 -22.43 -1.83
N GLN A 50 3.71 -22.57 -0.51
CA GLN A 50 2.89 -21.66 0.28
C GLN A 50 3.62 -20.31 0.37
N ALA A 51 2.99 -19.23 -0.08
CA ALA A 51 3.52 -17.90 0.13
C ALA A 51 3.29 -17.47 1.59
N ILE A 52 4.20 -16.68 2.16
CA ILE A 52 4.14 -16.21 3.55
C ILE A 52 3.11 -15.06 3.73
N TRP A 53 2.08 -14.97 2.89
CA TRP A 53 1.04 -13.95 3.01
C TRP A 53 -0.36 -14.54 3.11
N VAL A 54 -1.26 -13.76 3.70
CA VAL A 54 -2.62 -14.15 4.04
C VAL A 54 -3.58 -13.18 3.35
N ALA A 55 -4.63 -13.71 2.75
CA ALA A 55 -5.73 -12.92 2.24
C ALA A 55 -6.90 -12.90 3.23
N HIS A 56 -7.72 -11.87 3.17
CA HIS A 56 -8.88 -11.66 4.04
C HIS A 56 -10.18 -11.75 3.24
N ILE A 57 -11.15 -12.48 3.78
CA ILE A 57 -12.52 -12.55 3.24
C ILE A 57 -13.33 -11.38 3.79
N LEU A 58 -13.85 -10.53 2.91
CA LEU A 58 -14.74 -9.43 3.25
C LEU A 58 -16.12 -9.69 2.64
N ARG A 59 -17.16 -9.60 3.47
CA ARG A 59 -18.57 -9.77 3.07
C ARG A 59 -19.27 -8.41 3.06
N GLN A 60 -20.25 -8.23 2.16
CA GLN A 60 -21.00 -6.98 2.05
C GLN A 60 -21.73 -6.64 3.35
N LYS A 61 -21.81 -5.38 3.78
CA LYS A 61 -22.50 -5.00 5.04
C LYS A 61 -24.03 -5.13 5.00
N PRO A 62 -24.75 -4.76 3.92
CA PRO A 62 -26.21 -4.89 3.86
C PRO A 62 -26.63 -6.36 3.97
N GLN A 63 -27.53 -6.67 4.92
CA GLN A 63 -27.94 -8.05 5.22
C GLN A 63 -28.84 -8.66 4.14
N ASP A 64 -29.54 -7.82 3.38
CA ASP A 64 -30.38 -8.15 2.22
C ASP A 64 -29.57 -8.66 1.01
N LYS A 65 -28.26 -8.41 0.99
CA LYS A 65 -27.34 -8.86 -0.08
C LYS A 65 -26.46 -10.04 0.33
N LYS A 66 -26.72 -10.63 1.50
CA LYS A 66 -26.00 -11.80 2.01
C LYS A 66 -26.83 -13.07 1.84
N ILE A 67 -26.14 -14.16 1.54
CA ILE A 67 -26.66 -15.49 1.78
C ILE A 67 -26.43 -15.75 3.27
N VAL A 68 -27.49 -15.62 4.07
CA VAL A 68 -27.43 -15.71 5.54
C VAL A 68 -26.85 -17.05 6.00
N GLU A 69 -27.13 -18.12 5.24
CA GLU A 69 -26.72 -19.49 5.55
C GLU A 69 -25.33 -19.85 5.00
N LEU A 70 -24.64 -18.90 4.35
CA LEU A 70 -23.25 -19.02 3.90
C LEU A 70 -22.32 -18.44 4.97
N ASP A 71 -21.35 -19.22 5.40
CA ASP A 71 -20.24 -18.80 6.27
C ASP A 71 -18.91 -19.32 5.74
N PHE A 72 -17.80 -18.94 6.36
CA PHE A 72 -16.45 -19.40 6.00
C PHE A 72 -15.73 -19.92 7.24
N LYS A 73 -15.08 -21.09 7.13
CA LYS A 73 -14.34 -21.68 8.27
C LYS A 73 -13.23 -20.77 8.81
N SER A 74 -12.65 -19.95 7.94
CA SER A 74 -11.67 -18.93 8.30
C SER A 74 -11.85 -17.69 7.42
N ILE A 75 -11.72 -16.52 8.04
CA ILE A 75 -11.69 -15.22 7.36
C ILE A 75 -10.29 -14.91 6.82
N GLN A 76 -9.26 -15.49 7.42
CA GLN A 76 -7.86 -15.40 7.00
C GLN A 76 -7.47 -16.67 6.26
N ILE A 77 -7.05 -16.53 5.00
CA ILE A 77 -6.75 -17.67 4.13
C ILE A 77 -5.33 -17.56 3.59
N PRO A 78 -4.53 -18.64 3.64
CA PRO A 78 -3.21 -18.65 3.03
C PRO A 78 -3.35 -18.54 1.51
N VAL A 79 -2.39 -17.84 0.88
CA VAL A 79 -2.29 -17.78 -0.58
C VAL A 79 -1.21 -18.75 -1.04
N PHE A 80 -1.57 -19.59 -2.01
CA PHE A 80 -0.70 -20.54 -2.69
C PHE A 80 -0.24 -19.93 -4.01
N LEU A 81 1.00 -20.17 -4.39
CA LEU A 81 1.50 -19.80 -5.73
C LEU A 81 1.45 -21.04 -6.62
N LEU A 82 0.47 -21.10 -7.52
CA LEU A 82 0.35 -22.19 -8.47
C LEU A 82 1.00 -21.84 -9.81
N PRO A 83 1.80 -22.75 -10.40
CA PRO A 83 2.23 -22.62 -11.78
C PRO A 83 1.03 -22.55 -12.73
N HIS A 84 0.95 -21.50 -13.55
CA HIS A 84 -0.08 -21.29 -14.55
C HIS A 84 0.54 -20.68 -15.82
N GLY A 85 0.89 -21.55 -16.77
CA GLY A 85 1.73 -21.15 -17.90
C GLY A 85 3.18 -20.97 -17.46
N GLU A 86 3.79 -19.86 -17.87
CA GLU A 86 5.17 -19.48 -17.52
C GLU A 86 5.26 -18.69 -16.20
N SER A 87 4.13 -18.40 -15.54
CA SER A 87 4.09 -17.61 -14.31
C SER A 87 3.44 -18.35 -13.15
N PHE A 88 3.57 -17.79 -11.94
CA PHE A 88 2.82 -18.21 -10.78
C PHE A 88 1.59 -17.34 -10.61
N ARG A 89 0.43 -17.96 -10.43
CA ARG A 89 -0.79 -17.24 -10.07
C ARG A 89 -1.11 -17.44 -8.60
N PRO A 90 -1.36 -16.35 -7.84
CA PRO A 90 -1.84 -16.44 -6.48
C PRO A 90 -3.22 -17.10 -6.49
N LEU A 91 -3.36 -18.14 -5.68
CA LEU A 91 -4.55 -18.93 -5.52
C LEU A 91 -4.89 -18.98 -4.04
N VAL A 92 -6.15 -18.79 -3.69
CA VAL A 92 -6.63 -19.07 -2.34
C VAL A 92 -7.53 -20.28 -2.33
N LYS A 93 -7.54 -21.00 -1.20
CA LYS A 93 -8.51 -22.05 -0.90
C LYS A 93 -9.53 -21.50 0.09
N LEU A 94 -10.72 -21.20 -0.39
CA LEU A 94 -11.86 -20.85 0.44
C LEU A 94 -12.52 -22.13 0.97
N LEU A 95 -13.00 -22.07 2.21
CA LEU A 95 -13.72 -23.16 2.87
C LEU A 95 -15.12 -22.68 3.27
N PRO A 96 -16.04 -22.52 2.30
CA PRO A 96 -17.41 -22.12 2.59
C PRO A 96 -18.13 -23.19 3.41
N VAL A 97 -19.02 -22.78 4.30
CA VAL A 97 -19.94 -23.63 5.04
C VAL A 97 -21.34 -23.15 4.68
N TYR A 98 -22.13 -24.01 4.01
CA TYR A 98 -23.47 -23.64 3.56
C TYR A 98 -24.51 -24.62 4.10
N LYS A 99 -25.51 -24.10 4.81
CA LYS A 99 -26.53 -24.92 5.51
C LYS A 99 -27.95 -24.44 5.18
N LYS A 100 -28.42 -24.71 3.97
CA LYS A 100 -29.82 -24.45 3.57
C LYS A 100 -30.43 -25.66 2.87
N PRO A 101 -31.39 -26.38 3.50
CA PRO A 101 -32.02 -27.56 2.92
C PRO A 101 -32.72 -27.26 1.59
N GLY A 102 -32.54 -28.11 0.58
CA GLY A 102 -33.16 -27.94 -0.75
C GLY A 102 -32.50 -26.88 -1.65
N TRP A 103 -31.41 -26.26 -1.20
CA TRP A 103 -30.63 -25.29 -1.97
C TRP A 103 -29.23 -25.82 -2.26
N LYS A 104 -28.68 -25.45 -3.42
CA LYS A 104 -27.30 -25.76 -3.80
C LYS A 104 -26.52 -24.47 -3.96
N LEU A 105 -25.27 -24.47 -3.48
CA LEU A 105 -24.35 -23.35 -3.60
C LEU A 105 -23.55 -23.44 -4.90
N TYR A 106 -23.38 -22.30 -5.56
CA TYR A 106 -22.65 -22.15 -6.81
C TYR A 106 -21.69 -20.96 -6.71
N VAL A 107 -20.68 -20.96 -7.57
CA VAL A 107 -19.75 -19.86 -7.77
C VAL A 107 -19.64 -19.48 -9.25
N GLY A 108 -19.43 -18.19 -9.53
CA GLY A 108 -19.13 -17.69 -10.87
C GLY A 108 -20.24 -17.98 -11.91
N LYS A 109 -19.90 -18.67 -13.00
CA LYS A 109 -20.84 -19.00 -14.10
C LYS A 109 -21.56 -20.34 -13.86
N ASN A 110 -22.33 -20.50 -12.77
CA ASN A 110 -23.08 -21.74 -12.45
C ASN A 110 -22.21 -22.95 -12.09
N VAL A 111 -21.03 -22.76 -11.52
CA VAL A 111 -20.21 -23.90 -11.11
C VAL A 111 -20.65 -24.37 -9.72
N PRO A 112 -21.16 -25.60 -9.55
CA PRO A 112 -21.61 -26.07 -8.25
C PRO A 112 -20.41 -26.24 -7.31
N VAL A 113 -20.54 -25.70 -6.09
CA VAL A 113 -19.55 -25.93 -5.04
C VAL A 113 -19.75 -27.36 -4.54
N LYS A 114 -18.84 -28.26 -4.90
CA LYS A 114 -18.92 -29.67 -4.49
C LYS A 114 -18.30 -29.88 -3.12
N GLU A 115 -18.89 -30.81 -2.40
CA GLU A 115 -18.36 -31.35 -1.15
C GLU A 115 -17.20 -32.29 -1.46
N SER A 116 -16.10 -32.16 -0.70
CA SER A 116 -14.97 -33.08 -0.75
C SER A 116 -15.39 -34.43 -0.20
N GLY A 117 -15.30 -35.49 -1.01
CA GLY A 117 -15.69 -36.85 -0.60
C GLY A 117 -14.93 -37.37 0.63
N ASP A 118 -13.70 -36.90 0.86
CA ASP A 118 -12.83 -37.38 1.94
C ASP A 118 -13.08 -36.67 3.28
N THR A 119 -13.58 -35.43 3.25
CA THR A 119 -13.67 -34.57 4.46
C THR A 119 -15.07 -34.05 4.74
N GLY A 120 -16.01 -34.19 3.80
CA GLY A 120 -17.34 -33.56 3.89
C GLY A 120 -17.30 -32.04 3.83
N GLU A 121 -16.16 -31.45 3.43
CA GLU A 121 -15.98 -30.00 3.40
C GLU A 121 -16.15 -29.45 1.98
N TYR A 122 -16.86 -28.33 1.87
CA TYR A 122 -16.90 -27.55 0.65
C TYR A 122 -15.63 -26.71 0.54
N TYR A 123 -15.04 -26.66 -0.67
CA TYR A 123 -13.92 -25.77 -0.94
C TYR A 123 -14.06 -25.11 -2.31
N VAL A 124 -13.53 -23.89 -2.41
CA VAL A 124 -13.45 -23.13 -3.67
C VAL A 124 -12.02 -22.66 -3.84
N TYR A 125 -11.40 -23.03 -4.95
CA TYR A 125 -10.14 -22.44 -5.36
C TYR A 125 -10.42 -21.21 -6.20
N ALA A 126 -9.82 -20.09 -5.84
CA ALA A 126 -9.97 -18.84 -6.57
C ALA A 126 -8.60 -18.24 -6.84
N TYR A 127 -8.36 -17.91 -8.10
CA TYR A 127 -7.22 -17.10 -8.48
C TYR A 127 -7.46 -15.66 -8.06
N LEU A 128 -6.45 -15.02 -7.49
CA LEU A 128 -6.48 -13.61 -7.18
C LEU A 128 -6.01 -12.85 -8.42
N ASN A 129 -6.96 -12.19 -9.09
CA ASN A 129 -6.65 -11.42 -10.30
C ASN A 129 -6.20 -9.99 -9.97
N SER A 130 -6.44 -9.53 -8.74
CA SER A 130 -5.96 -8.25 -8.23
C SER A 130 -5.93 -8.27 -6.70
N ARG A 131 -5.47 -7.15 -6.09
CA ARG A 131 -5.51 -6.92 -4.63
C ARG A 131 -6.91 -7.14 -4.04
N ILE A 132 -7.96 -6.79 -4.77
CA ILE A 132 -9.35 -7.09 -4.41
C ILE A 132 -9.91 -8.00 -5.50
N SER A 133 -10.09 -9.27 -5.17
CA SER A 133 -10.72 -10.23 -6.07
C SER A 133 -12.16 -10.47 -5.66
N GLU A 134 -13.09 -10.28 -6.57
CA GLU A 134 -14.52 -10.50 -6.32
C GLU A 134 -14.89 -11.93 -6.67
N ILE A 135 -15.69 -12.57 -5.81
CA ILE A 135 -16.27 -13.88 -6.07
C ILE A 135 -17.76 -13.78 -5.83
N ASP A 136 -18.52 -14.06 -6.89
CA ASP A 136 -19.96 -14.19 -6.83
C ASP A 136 -20.31 -15.60 -6.35
N PHE A 137 -20.87 -15.68 -5.15
CA PHE A 137 -21.58 -16.84 -4.65
C PHE A 137 -23.06 -16.68 -4.96
N PHE A 138 -23.72 -17.79 -5.27
CA PHE A 138 -25.17 -17.81 -5.32
C PHE A 138 -25.73 -19.17 -4.95
N ALA A 139 -26.90 -19.14 -4.34
CA ALA A 139 -27.65 -20.34 -4.01
C ALA A 139 -28.85 -20.46 -4.92
N LYS A 140 -29.15 -21.68 -5.39
CA LYS A 140 -30.32 -21.99 -6.22
C LYS A 140 -31.12 -23.16 -5.65
N ASN A 141 -32.44 -23.04 -5.60
CA ASN A 141 -33.35 -24.14 -5.22
C ASN A 141 -33.92 -24.88 -6.44
N GLU A 142 -34.75 -25.90 -6.18
CA GLU A 142 -35.42 -26.70 -7.23
C GLU A 142 -36.40 -25.88 -8.09
N SER A 143 -37.06 -24.88 -7.49
CA SER A 143 -37.98 -23.96 -8.18
C SER A 143 -37.26 -22.97 -9.11
N GLY A 144 -35.95 -22.85 -9.01
CA GLY A 144 -35.14 -21.94 -9.81
C GLY A 144 -34.90 -20.57 -9.20
N ASP A 145 -35.32 -20.33 -7.95
CA ASP A 145 -35.04 -19.10 -7.21
C ASP A 145 -33.54 -18.97 -6.94
N ILE A 146 -33.02 -17.74 -7.02
CA ILE A 146 -31.59 -17.46 -6.89
C ILE A 146 -31.37 -16.37 -5.84
N ILE A 147 -30.47 -16.63 -4.88
CA ILE A 147 -29.95 -15.64 -3.94
C ILE A 147 -28.47 -15.44 -4.25
N LYS A 148 -28.02 -14.19 -4.41
CA LYS A 148 -26.62 -13.87 -4.75
C LYS A 148 -25.95 -13.14 -3.60
N GLU A 149 -24.67 -13.43 -3.38
CA GLU A 149 -23.79 -12.69 -2.50
C GLU A 149 -22.44 -12.50 -3.18
N LYS A 150 -21.94 -11.26 -3.18
CA LYS A 150 -20.59 -10.96 -3.64
C LYS A 150 -19.64 -10.93 -2.44
N VAL A 151 -18.63 -11.79 -2.49
CA VAL A 151 -17.58 -11.90 -1.48
C VAL A 151 -16.31 -11.33 -2.07
N TYR A 152 -15.61 -10.49 -1.30
CA TYR A 152 -14.34 -9.89 -1.71
C TYR A 152 -13.21 -10.61 -0.99
N ILE A 153 -12.18 -11.01 -1.74
CA ILE A 153 -10.91 -11.46 -1.18
C ILE A 153 -9.93 -10.31 -1.30
N PHE A 154 -9.43 -9.86 -0.17
CA PHE A 154 -8.46 -8.79 -0.07
C PHE A 154 -7.09 -9.36 0.24
N ALA A 155 -6.15 -9.15 -0.67
CA ALA A 155 -4.77 -9.61 -0.58
C ALA A 155 -3.84 -8.43 -0.82
N PRO A 156 -3.57 -7.58 0.19
CA PRO A 156 -2.47 -6.63 0.11
C PRO A 156 -1.18 -7.45 -0.10
N GLU A 157 -0.23 -7.06 -0.93
CA GLU A 157 0.99 -6.45 -0.40
C GLU A 157 2.00 -6.23 -1.53
N ALA A 158 2.43 -4.98 -1.70
CA ALA A 158 3.86 -4.67 -1.81
C ALA A 158 4.40 -4.60 -0.37
N ARG A 159 5.32 -5.50 0.01
CA ARG A 159 5.90 -5.52 1.36
C ARG A 159 7.09 -4.57 1.41
N GLN A 160 7.09 -3.63 2.34
CA GLN A 160 8.27 -2.84 2.70
C GLN A 160 8.52 -3.02 4.19
N PHE A 161 9.67 -3.57 4.54
CA PHE A 161 10.21 -3.61 5.89
C PHE A 161 11.40 -2.68 5.93
N LYS A 162 11.41 -1.65 6.78
CA LYS A 162 12.58 -0.77 6.93
C LYS A 162 12.92 -0.56 8.39
N GLN A 163 14.20 -0.51 8.68
CA GLN A 163 14.75 -0.12 9.97
C GLN A 163 15.23 1.32 9.84
N THR A 164 14.74 2.19 10.72
CA THR A 164 15.07 3.61 10.70
C THR A 164 16.09 3.91 11.79
N SER A 165 17.04 4.79 11.53
CA SER A 165 17.94 5.33 12.53
C SER A 165 17.92 6.85 12.42
N ALA A 166 17.61 7.52 13.52
CA ALA A 166 17.50 8.97 13.55
C ALA A 166 18.68 9.59 14.31
N ILE A 167 19.34 10.59 13.70
CA ILE A 167 20.35 11.41 14.34
C ILE A 167 19.90 12.86 14.21
N LYS A 168 19.38 13.42 15.31
CA LYS A 168 18.79 14.77 15.36
C LYS A 168 17.65 14.92 14.33
N SER A 169 17.88 15.73 13.30
CA SER A 169 16.92 16.01 12.22
C SER A 169 17.06 15.09 11.03
N MET A 170 18.08 14.22 11.02
CA MET A 170 18.32 13.28 9.93
C MET A 170 17.75 11.91 10.29
N SER A 171 17.15 11.22 9.33
CA SER A 171 16.81 9.81 9.40
C SER A 171 17.55 9.04 8.30
N PHE A 172 17.91 7.79 8.61
CA PHE A 172 18.53 6.85 7.69
C PHE A 172 17.74 5.56 7.75
N ASP A 173 17.29 5.08 6.59
CA ASP A 173 16.51 3.86 6.47
C ASP A 173 17.34 2.79 5.76
N ILE A 174 17.22 1.56 6.25
CA ILE A 174 17.67 0.36 5.55
C ILE A 174 16.57 -0.68 5.62
N GLY A 175 16.22 -1.30 4.50
CA GLY A 175 15.06 -2.17 4.44
C GLY A 175 15.05 -3.15 3.29
N PHE A 176 14.01 -3.96 3.27
CA PHE A 176 13.66 -4.83 2.16
C PHE A 176 12.33 -4.37 1.57
N SER A 177 12.26 -4.31 0.26
CA SER A 177 11.07 -3.94 -0.49
C SER A 177 10.71 -5.06 -1.46
N ARG A 178 9.43 -5.25 -1.69
CA ARG A 178 8.91 -6.08 -2.78
C ARG A 178 8.01 -5.21 -3.66
N LEU A 179 8.47 -4.95 -4.87
CA LEU A 179 7.75 -4.24 -5.91
C LEU A 179 6.89 -5.23 -6.71
N TYR A 180 5.66 -4.83 -7.00
CA TYR A 180 4.78 -5.47 -7.97
C TYR A 180 4.33 -4.39 -8.95
N TYR A 181 4.59 -4.59 -10.23
CA TYR A 181 4.30 -3.64 -11.30
C TYR A 181 3.68 -4.40 -12.47
N GLU A 182 2.48 -4.02 -12.89
CA GLU A 182 1.80 -4.64 -14.04
C GLU A 182 1.82 -3.66 -15.21
N GLN A 183 2.40 -4.09 -16.33
CA GLN A 183 2.43 -3.32 -17.56
C GLN A 183 1.53 -4.00 -18.59
N THR A 184 0.64 -3.23 -19.23
CA THR A 184 -0.41 -3.71 -20.13
C THR A 184 0.10 -4.67 -21.22
N THR A 185 1.36 -4.55 -21.65
CA THR A 185 1.97 -5.39 -22.71
C THR A 185 2.97 -6.43 -22.18
N PHE A 186 3.60 -6.18 -21.03
CA PHE A 186 4.69 -7.02 -20.50
C PHE A 186 4.26 -7.90 -19.32
N GLY A 187 2.99 -7.79 -18.91
CA GLY A 187 2.42 -8.57 -17.83
C GLY A 187 2.91 -8.09 -16.46
N VAL A 188 2.95 -9.03 -15.52
CA VAL A 188 3.27 -8.76 -14.12
C VAL A 188 4.76 -8.88 -13.92
N PHE A 189 5.36 -7.79 -13.48
CA PHE A 189 6.74 -7.73 -13.03
C PHE A 189 6.79 -7.68 -11.50
N THR A 190 7.63 -8.50 -10.88
CA THR A 190 7.90 -8.43 -9.44
C THR A 190 9.39 -8.31 -9.18
N ALA A 191 9.77 -7.53 -8.18
CA ALA A 191 11.15 -7.43 -7.72
C ALA A 191 11.22 -7.41 -6.19
N SER A 192 12.25 -8.04 -5.62
CA SER A 192 12.57 -7.96 -4.19
C SER A 192 13.94 -7.32 -4.04
N SER A 193 14.01 -6.20 -3.32
CA SER A 193 15.17 -5.31 -3.35
C SER A 193 15.52 -4.74 -1.97
N LEU A 194 16.82 -4.49 -1.74
CA LEU A 194 17.32 -3.69 -0.62
C LEU A 194 16.90 -2.24 -0.82
N LEU A 195 16.25 -1.66 0.17
CA LEU A 195 15.85 -0.26 0.26
C LEU A 195 16.86 0.48 1.13
N LEU A 196 17.32 1.65 0.68
CA LEU A 196 17.97 2.64 1.52
C LEU A 196 17.18 3.93 1.48
N GLY A 197 17.11 4.64 2.59
CA GLY A 197 16.45 5.93 2.66
C GLY A 197 17.23 6.94 3.47
N ILE A 198 17.01 8.21 3.17
CA ILE A 198 17.53 9.34 3.92
C ILE A 198 16.45 10.40 4.02
N GLY A 199 16.19 10.83 5.25
CA GLY A 199 15.25 11.90 5.52
C GLY A 199 15.91 13.03 6.29
N TYR A 200 15.35 14.21 6.13
CA TYR A 200 15.66 15.40 6.90
C TYR A 200 14.38 16.13 7.26
N VAL A 201 14.18 16.39 8.55
CA VAL A 201 13.10 17.24 9.05
C VAL A 201 13.71 18.33 9.92
N SER A 202 13.56 19.58 9.50
CA SER A 202 14.09 20.72 10.25
C SER A 202 13.57 20.74 11.69
N PRO A 203 14.40 21.08 12.70
CA PRO A 203 13.97 21.11 14.10
C PRO A 203 12.76 22.03 14.35
N ASP A 204 11.87 21.63 15.26
CA ASP A 204 10.78 22.49 15.76
C ASP A 204 11.29 23.43 16.88
N ASP A 205 12.14 24.39 16.52
CA ASP A 205 12.72 25.37 17.45
C ASP A 205 11.83 26.61 17.66
N GLY A 206 10.51 26.47 17.43
CA GLY A 206 9.55 27.57 17.51
C GLY A 206 9.51 28.48 16.28
N LYS A 207 10.31 28.18 15.24
CA LYS A 207 10.22 28.87 13.95
C LYS A 207 8.89 28.59 13.24
N LYS A 208 8.44 29.59 12.48
CA LYS A 208 7.22 29.46 11.65
C LYS A 208 7.44 28.60 10.41
N TRP A 209 8.66 28.55 9.90
CA TRP A 209 9.01 27.82 8.68
C TRP A 209 9.89 26.64 9.02
N GLY A 210 9.64 25.52 8.34
CA GLY A 210 10.45 24.31 8.39
C GLY A 210 10.65 23.72 7.00
N TRP A 211 11.59 22.79 6.92
CA TRP A 211 11.98 22.10 5.69
C TRP A 211 11.88 20.61 5.93
N LEU A 212 11.43 19.90 4.90
CA LEU A 212 11.36 18.46 4.86
C LEU A 212 11.99 17.99 3.55
N ALA A 213 12.93 17.07 3.65
CA ALA A 213 13.44 16.33 2.51
C ALA A 213 13.38 14.85 2.87
N ASP A 214 12.90 14.01 1.97
CA ASP A 214 12.88 12.57 2.16
C ASP A 214 13.23 11.90 0.84
N PHE A 215 14.01 10.83 0.88
CA PHE A 215 14.41 10.10 -0.30
C PHE A 215 14.61 8.63 0.04
N ASP A 216 13.85 7.76 -0.60
CA ASP A 216 13.91 6.31 -0.49
C ASP A 216 14.30 5.75 -1.86
N MET A 217 15.26 4.83 -1.92
CA MET A 217 15.65 4.16 -3.16
C MET A 217 16.01 2.70 -2.92
N THR A 218 15.60 1.83 -3.83
CA THR A 218 16.08 0.46 -3.85
C THR A 218 17.44 0.39 -4.54
N VAL A 219 18.45 -0.07 -3.82
CA VAL A 219 19.85 -0.05 -4.30
C VAL A 219 20.31 -1.38 -4.89
N MET A 220 19.63 -2.47 -4.55
CA MET A 220 20.00 -3.82 -5.00
C MET A 220 18.76 -4.69 -5.13
N THR A 221 18.46 -5.20 -6.32
CA THR A 221 17.43 -6.24 -6.52
C THR A 221 18.06 -7.61 -6.36
N PHE A 222 17.49 -8.42 -5.47
CA PHE A 222 17.92 -9.78 -5.18
C PHE A 222 17.20 -10.82 -6.05
N ALA A 223 15.97 -10.52 -6.44
CA ALA A 223 15.14 -11.40 -7.25
C ALA A 223 14.15 -10.57 -8.07
N SER A 224 13.99 -10.91 -9.34
CA SER A 224 13.00 -10.32 -10.23
C SER A 224 12.40 -11.38 -11.17
N ASP A 225 11.14 -11.18 -11.56
CA ASP A 225 10.37 -12.09 -12.40
C ASP A 225 9.40 -11.25 -13.27
N PRO A 226 9.21 -11.54 -14.58
CA PRO A 226 9.82 -12.62 -15.37
C PRO A 226 11.20 -12.30 -15.94
N LEU A 227 11.64 -11.06 -15.84
CA LEU A 227 12.91 -10.61 -16.40
C LEU A 227 13.94 -10.50 -15.29
N ASP A 228 15.13 -11.04 -15.53
CA ASP A 228 16.32 -10.82 -14.71
C ASP A 228 16.84 -9.38 -14.92
N HIS A 229 16.03 -8.44 -14.45
CA HIS A 229 16.30 -7.03 -14.44
C HIS A 229 16.49 -6.57 -13.01
N ASN A 230 17.28 -5.52 -12.84
CA ASN A 230 17.48 -4.85 -11.56
C ASN A 230 16.73 -3.52 -11.58
N PRO A 231 15.38 -3.52 -11.48
CA PRO A 231 14.66 -2.27 -11.34
C PRO A 231 15.02 -1.64 -10.01
N GLN A 232 15.19 -0.35 -10.03
CA GLN A 232 15.45 0.48 -8.88
C GLN A 232 14.27 1.43 -8.77
N TYR A 233 13.44 1.21 -7.77
CA TYR A 233 12.44 2.17 -7.34
C TYR A 233 13.13 3.30 -6.60
N TYR A 234 12.71 4.53 -6.87
CA TYR A 234 13.04 5.66 -6.04
C TYR A 234 11.80 6.51 -5.78
N GLU A 235 11.77 7.13 -4.61
CA GLU A 235 10.77 8.08 -4.17
C GLU A 235 11.49 9.21 -3.46
N GLY A 236 11.05 10.43 -3.69
CA GLY A 236 11.61 11.60 -3.04
C GLY A 236 10.54 12.63 -2.76
N LEU A 237 10.73 13.40 -1.71
CA LEU A 237 9.89 14.53 -1.34
C LEU A 237 10.79 15.67 -0.92
N LEU A 238 10.55 16.86 -1.49
CA LEU A 238 11.12 18.11 -1.00
C LEU A 238 9.98 19.07 -0.69
N ALA A 239 9.83 19.45 0.58
CA ALA A 239 8.73 20.28 1.02
C ALA A 239 9.15 21.36 2.02
N VAL A 240 8.42 22.46 1.98
CA VAL A 240 8.39 23.47 3.03
C VAL A 240 7.18 23.23 3.93
N SER A 241 7.34 23.53 5.21
CA SER A 241 6.23 23.52 6.17
C SER A 241 6.08 24.88 6.83
N TYR A 242 4.85 25.30 7.03
CA TYR A 242 4.50 26.55 7.71
C TYR A 242 3.62 26.28 8.92
N ALA A 243 4.13 26.59 10.11
CA ALA A 243 3.40 26.47 11.36
C ALA A 243 2.27 27.49 11.41
N LYS A 244 1.04 26.99 11.48
CA LYS A 244 -0.19 27.78 11.56
C LYS A 244 -1.06 27.24 12.67
N LYS A 245 -1.50 28.11 13.58
CA LYS A 245 -2.51 27.74 14.58
C LYS A 245 -3.87 27.68 13.90
N ILE A 246 -4.31 26.48 13.50
CA ILE A 246 -5.65 26.27 12.94
C ILE A 246 -6.68 26.21 14.06
N PHE A 247 -6.32 25.57 15.17
CA PHE A 247 -7.17 25.45 16.35
C PHE A 247 -6.75 26.47 17.42
N LYS A 248 -7.75 27.01 18.15
CA LYS A 248 -7.51 27.96 19.25
C LYS A 248 -6.89 27.32 20.49
N ASN A 249 -6.91 25.99 20.58
CA ASN A 249 -6.38 25.26 21.71
C ASN A 249 -4.84 25.19 21.64
N PRO A 250 -4.10 25.64 22.67
CA PRO A 250 -2.63 25.69 22.67
C PRO A 250 -1.96 24.29 22.62
N ARG A 251 -2.71 23.23 22.90
CA ARG A 251 -2.25 21.83 22.77
C ARG A 251 -2.23 21.35 21.32
N TRP A 252 -2.82 22.09 20.38
CA TRP A 252 -2.74 21.77 18.96
C TRP A 252 -1.60 22.55 18.30
N ARG A 253 -0.79 21.84 17.53
CA ARG A 253 0.18 22.40 16.59
C ARG A 253 -0.20 21.95 15.20
N SER A 254 -0.40 22.89 14.28
CA SER A 254 -0.67 22.54 12.88
C SER A 254 0.36 23.16 11.96
N ARG A 255 0.62 22.46 10.86
CA ARG A 255 1.56 22.85 9.82
C ARG A 255 0.92 22.59 8.47
N ILE A 256 0.97 23.59 7.61
CA ILE A 256 0.67 23.42 6.19
C ILE A 256 1.97 23.00 5.53
N ILE A 257 1.93 21.98 4.70
CA ILE A 257 3.06 21.44 3.96
C ILE A 257 2.82 21.75 2.48
N ALA A 258 3.85 22.19 1.78
CA ALA A 258 3.81 22.40 0.34
C ALA A 258 5.17 22.01 -0.24
N GLY A 259 5.19 21.21 -1.29
CA GLY A 259 6.42 20.66 -1.83
C GLY A 259 6.26 20.02 -3.19
N VAL A 260 7.29 19.30 -3.58
CA VAL A 260 7.35 18.50 -4.79
C VAL A 260 7.75 17.09 -4.40
N GLY A 261 6.90 16.12 -4.74
CA GLY A 261 7.20 14.71 -4.69
C GLY A 261 7.73 14.23 -6.04
N THR A 262 8.61 13.24 -6.04
CA THR A 262 9.03 12.48 -7.21
C THR A 262 8.94 10.99 -6.91
N SER A 263 8.55 10.19 -7.88
CA SER A 263 8.61 8.73 -7.79
C SER A 263 8.96 8.16 -9.16
N GLY A 264 9.78 7.12 -9.21
CA GLY A 264 10.20 6.53 -10.47
C GLY A 264 10.71 5.11 -10.34
N LEU A 265 10.77 4.45 -11.47
CA LEU A 265 11.40 3.15 -11.64
C LEU A 265 12.44 3.25 -12.74
N ILE A 266 13.67 2.83 -12.46
CA ILE A 266 14.76 2.77 -13.44
C ILE A 266 15.32 1.36 -13.51
N SER A 267 15.73 0.89 -14.67
CA SER A 267 16.51 -0.34 -14.82
C SER A 267 17.65 -0.06 -15.80
N HIS A 268 18.88 -0.43 -15.41
CA HIS A 268 20.08 -0.23 -16.24
C HIS A 268 20.25 1.23 -16.73
N GLY A 269 19.93 2.22 -15.89
CA GLY A 269 20.05 3.63 -16.22
C GLY A 269 18.95 4.20 -17.12
N SER A 270 17.93 3.40 -17.48
CA SER A 270 16.77 3.85 -18.27
C SER A 270 15.48 3.73 -17.46
N PRO A 271 14.46 4.58 -17.68
CA PRO A 271 13.15 4.39 -17.07
C PRO A 271 12.56 3.01 -17.36
N PHE A 272 11.95 2.39 -16.36
CA PHE A 272 11.33 1.08 -16.45
C PHE A 272 9.87 1.16 -15.97
N GLY A 273 8.92 0.92 -16.87
CA GLY A 273 7.49 0.99 -16.56
C GLY A 273 6.92 2.41 -16.58
N TYR A 274 7.40 3.30 -15.71
CA TYR A 274 7.04 4.72 -15.75
C TYR A 274 8.25 5.63 -15.50
N SER A 275 8.29 6.74 -16.23
CA SER A 275 9.32 7.77 -16.05
C SER A 275 8.99 8.66 -14.87
N GLY A 276 10.02 9.04 -14.12
CA GLY A 276 9.98 9.90 -12.91
C GLY A 276 8.77 10.82 -12.86
N LEU A 277 7.74 10.38 -12.15
CA LEU A 277 6.54 11.15 -11.88
C LEU A 277 6.92 12.22 -10.88
N ALA A 278 6.85 13.48 -11.30
CA ALA A 278 7.00 14.61 -10.40
C ALA A 278 5.64 15.26 -10.18
N GLY A 279 5.42 15.76 -8.97
CA GLY A 279 4.12 16.24 -8.55
C GLY A 279 4.16 17.23 -7.43
N LEU A 280 3.20 18.16 -7.43
CA LEU A 280 2.99 19.02 -6.27
C LEU A 280 2.45 18.18 -5.13
N ASP A 281 3.03 18.36 -3.93
CA ASP A 281 2.53 17.81 -2.68
C ASP A 281 2.02 18.96 -1.81
N VAL A 282 0.75 18.90 -1.45
CA VAL A 282 0.17 19.83 -0.48
C VAL A 282 -0.41 19.04 0.67
N GLY A 283 0.00 19.39 1.88
CA GLY A 283 -0.34 18.64 3.07
C GLY A 283 -0.78 19.51 4.23
N LEU A 284 -1.41 18.86 5.19
CA LEU A 284 -1.73 19.39 6.49
C LEU A 284 -1.31 18.36 7.53
N LYS A 285 -0.42 18.77 8.42
CA LYS A 285 -0.06 18.03 9.62
C LYS A 285 -0.61 18.75 10.84
N SER A 286 -1.29 18.03 11.72
CA SER A 286 -1.80 18.53 12.99
C SER A 286 -1.46 17.55 14.10
N GLU A 287 -0.81 18.05 15.14
CA GLU A 287 -0.43 17.29 16.32
C GLU A 287 -1.15 17.84 17.55
N PHE A 288 -1.87 16.97 18.25
CA PHE A 288 -2.52 17.26 19.51
C PHE A 288 -1.75 16.64 20.66
N TYR A 289 -1.23 17.48 21.55
CA TYR A 289 -0.55 17.04 22.77
C TYR A 289 -1.58 16.79 23.86
N LYS A 290 -1.82 15.53 24.21
CA LYS A 290 -2.67 15.18 25.35
C LYS A 290 -1.96 15.53 26.65
N ASN A 291 -0.68 15.22 26.74
CA ASN A 291 0.23 15.57 27.83
C ASN A 291 1.68 15.69 27.27
N ARG A 292 2.71 15.69 28.14
CA ARG A 292 4.12 15.77 27.70
C ARG A 292 4.61 14.47 27.05
N THR A 293 3.97 13.35 27.33
CA THR A 293 4.38 12.00 26.93
C THR A 293 3.50 11.41 25.83
N GLU A 294 2.37 12.02 25.49
CA GLU A 294 1.41 11.47 24.53
C GLU A 294 0.94 12.56 23.58
N SER A 295 1.02 12.26 22.28
CA SER A 295 0.45 13.09 21.24
C SER A 295 -0.21 12.28 20.13
N TYR A 296 -1.22 12.88 19.51
CA TYR A 296 -1.92 12.34 18.36
C TYR A 296 -1.58 13.19 17.15
N ILE A 297 -1.11 12.57 16.08
CA ILE A 297 -0.68 13.23 14.86
C ILE A 297 -1.65 12.81 13.76
N PHE A 298 -2.18 13.81 13.06
CA PHE A 298 -2.95 13.63 11.85
C PHE A 298 -2.21 14.34 10.72
N GLU A 299 -1.95 13.65 9.63
CA GLU A 299 -1.17 14.14 8.52
C GLU A 299 -1.85 13.71 7.22
N GLY A 300 -2.36 14.67 6.46
CA GLY A 300 -2.95 14.43 5.15
C GLY A 300 -2.12 15.10 4.09
N HIS A 301 -1.79 14.40 3.03
CA HIS A 301 -1.07 14.86 1.85
C HIS A 301 -1.92 14.59 0.61
N TYR A 302 -2.02 15.58 -0.23
CA TYR A 302 -2.60 15.45 -1.55
C TYR A 302 -1.49 15.74 -2.55
N MET A 303 -1.12 14.71 -3.30
CA MET A 303 -0.07 14.76 -4.29
C MET A 303 -0.66 14.58 -5.68
N THR A 304 -0.25 15.41 -6.62
CA THR A 304 -0.69 15.32 -8.01
C THR A 304 0.50 14.90 -8.86
N TYR A 305 0.49 13.68 -9.38
CA TYR A 305 1.50 13.25 -10.34
C TYR A 305 1.07 13.66 -11.74
N ASP A 306 1.97 14.34 -12.44
CA ASP A 306 1.84 14.85 -13.82
C ASP A 306 1.30 16.29 -13.94
N GLY A 307 2.11 17.16 -14.55
CA GLY A 307 2.12 18.61 -14.34
C GLY A 307 0.88 19.38 -14.82
N ILE A 308 0.50 20.45 -14.08
CA ILE A 308 -0.46 21.56 -14.34
C ILE A 308 -1.87 21.18 -14.88
N SER A 309 -2.09 19.96 -15.38
CA SER A 309 -3.35 19.49 -15.94
C SER A 309 -4.27 18.94 -14.85
N LEU A 310 -5.53 19.35 -14.89
CA LEU A 310 -6.59 18.92 -13.97
C LEU A 310 -6.97 17.42 -14.11
N THR A 311 -6.37 16.68 -15.06
CA THR A 311 -6.59 15.24 -15.29
C THR A 311 -5.49 14.34 -14.72
N ALA A 312 -4.55 14.89 -13.94
CA ALA A 312 -3.44 14.19 -13.30
C ALA A 312 -3.87 12.94 -12.48
N ASP A 313 -2.98 11.96 -12.38
CA ASP A 313 -3.10 10.87 -11.40
C ASP A 313 -2.95 11.48 -9.99
N ARG A 314 -4.03 11.40 -9.21
CA ARG A 314 -4.12 12.02 -7.90
C ARG A 314 -3.84 10.97 -6.84
N ALA A 315 -2.77 11.20 -6.08
CA ALA A 315 -2.48 10.43 -4.90
C ALA A 315 -3.01 11.16 -3.66
N LEU A 316 -4.05 10.61 -3.03
CA LEU A 316 -4.49 11.07 -1.72
C LEU A 316 -3.86 10.17 -0.66
N ASN A 317 -2.98 10.74 0.15
CA ASN A 317 -2.33 10.07 1.28
C ASN A 317 -2.89 10.66 2.58
N ILE A 318 -3.59 9.88 3.38
CA ILE A 318 -4.06 10.29 4.71
C ILE A 318 -3.43 9.37 5.73
N GLU A 319 -2.76 9.94 6.72
CA GLU A 319 -2.09 9.23 7.79
C GLU A 319 -2.54 9.73 9.16
N GLY A 320 -2.90 8.81 10.04
CA GLY A 320 -3.15 9.08 11.46
C GLY A 320 -2.16 8.28 12.30
N LYS A 321 -1.38 8.96 13.14
CA LYS A 321 -0.36 8.37 14.03
C LYS A 321 -0.68 8.70 15.48
N TRP A 322 -0.41 7.75 16.37
CA TRP A 322 -0.40 7.94 17.81
C TRP A 322 1.04 7.78 18.30
N ARG A 323 1.58 8.84 18.90
CA ARG A 323 2.93 8.88 19.48
C ARG A 323 2.87 8.79 21.00
N PHE A 324 3.70 7.91 21.54
CA PHE A 324 4.00 7.75 22.96
C PHE A 324 5.48 8.04 23.17
N ASN A 325 5.82 8.97 24.05
CA ASN A 325 7.18 9.28 24.48
C ASN A 325 7.36 8.71 25.89
N PHE A 326 8.36 7.86 26.07
CA PHE A 326 8.72 7.27 27.36
C PHE A 326 9.88 8.04 28.00
N GLU A 327 10.06 7.83 29.30
CA GLU A 327 11.26 8.28 30.00
C GLU A 327 12.49 7.56 29.40
N ASN A 328 13.61 8.28 29.22
CA ASN A 328 14.83 7.82 28.51
C ASN A 328 14.74 7.79 26.97
N THR A 329 14.19 8.87 26.37
CA THR A 329 14.32 9.19 24.93
C THR A 329 13.72 8.16 23.95
N ARG A 330 13.01 7.14 24.45
CA ARG A 330 12.23 6.19 23.65
C ARG A 330 10.91 6.79 23.21
N GLN A 331 10.53 6.52 21.97
CA GLN A 331 9.24 6.88 21.40
C GLN A 331 8.64 5.65 20.71
N MET A 332 7.35 5.43 20.87
CA MET A 332 6.58 4.46 20.08
C MET A 332 5.55 5.23 19.27
N VAL A 333 5.46 4.92 17.99
CA VAL A 333 4.51 5.50 17.05
C VAL A 333 3.70 4.39 16.41
N VAL A 334 2.38 4.44 16.55
CA VAL A 334 1.45 3.51 15.91
C VAL A 334 0.62 4.30 14.90
N GLY A 335 0.60 3.88 13.64
CA GLY A 335 0.00 4.64 12.55
C GLY A 335 -0.95 3.83 11.67
N LEU A 336 -1.92 4.53 11.09
CA LEU A 336 -2.74 4.09 9.98
C LEU A 336 -2.48 5.06 8.82
N LYS A 337 -2.05 4.55 7.67
CA LYS A 337 -1.82 5.29 6.43
C LYS A 337 -2.75 4.73 5.35
N TYR A 338 -3.63 5.58 4.85
CA TYR A 338 -4.37 5.37 3.62
C TYR A 338 -3.67 6.13 2.50
N SER A 339 -3.49 5.49 1.37
CA SER A 339 -3.11 6.07 0.10
C SER A 339 -4.17 5.64 -0.91
N SER A 340 -4.50 6.48 -1.88
CA SER A 340 -5.39 6.12 -3.00
C SER A 340 -4.99 4.81 -3.70
N HIS A 341 -3.73 4.39 -3.57
CA HIS A 341 -3.20 3.13 -4.10
C HIS A 341 -2.80 2.11 -3.01
N LYS A 342 -2.78 2.48 -1.72
CA LYS A 342 -2.23 1.66 -0.62
C LYS A 342 -2.84 1.95 0.75
N PHE A 343 -3.55 1.00 1.35
CA PHE A 343 -3.79 1.04 2.81
C PHE A 343 -2.66 0.32 3.57
N GLN A 344 -2.16 0.91 4.65
CA GLN A 344 -1.01 0.45 5.42
C GLN A 344 -1.18 0.83 6.90
N VAL A 345 -0.87 -0.07 7.81
CA VAL A 345 -0.77 0.18 9.25
C VAL A 345 0.71 0.11 9.60
N SER A 346 1.24 1.14 10.24
CA SER A 346 2.64 1.20 10.64
C SER A 346 2.78 1.07 12.16
N PHE A 347 3.84 0.41 12.58
CA PHE A 347 4.34 0.38 13.94
C PHE A 347 5.81 0.77 13.88
N GLU A 348 6.17 1.81 14.60
CA GLU A 348 7.51 2.37 14.59
C GLU A 348 7.95 2.57 16.04
N GLU A 349 8.98 1.84 16.48
CA GLU A 349 9.60 2.06 17.78
C GLU A 349 10.91 2.80 17.59
N ILE A 350 10.95 4.08 17.98
CA ILE A 350 12.09 4.98 17.85
C ILE A 350 12.83 5.09 19.18
N GLU A 351 14.03 4.52 19.30
CA GLU A 351 14.94 4.81 20.40
C GLU A 351 15.87 5.96 20.00
N VAL A 352 15.63 7.18 20.51
CA VAL A 352 16.54 8.29 20.26
C VAL A 352 17.85 7.97 20.99
N ASP A 353 18.90 7.69 20.21
CA ASP A 353 20.28 7.26 20.56
C ASP A 353 20.64 5.79 20.23
N ARG A 354 19.71 4.97 19.70
CA ARG A 354 19.99 3.61 19.18
C ARG A 354 19.10 3.24 17.98
N PHE A 355 19.34 2.07 17.40
CA PHE A 355 18.57 1.54 16.26
C PHE A 355 17.07 1.43 16.57
N ALA A 356 16.22 1.91 15.66
CA ALA A 356 14.77 1.85 15.76
C ALA A 356 14.21 0.82 14.76
N LEU A 357 13.32 -0.07 15.21
CA LEU A 357 12.72 -1.09 14.35
C LEU A 357 11.33 -0.63 13.90
N THR A 358 11.18 -0.41 12.59
CA THR A 358 9.91 0.04 11.99
C THR A 358 9.25 -1.11 11.25
N GLY A 359 8.17 -1.65 11.83
CA GLY A 359 7.34 -2.66 11.19
C GLY A 359 6.13 -2.01 10.52
N SER A 360 6.04 -2.06 9.19
CA SER A 360 4.85 -1.56 8.50
C SER A 360 4.12 -2.70 7.81
N PHE A 361 2.86 -2.90 8.18
CA PHE A 361 1.96 -3.90 7.62
C PHE A 361 1.11 -3.21 6.56
N THR A 362 1.21 -3.64 5.31
CA THR A 362 0.33 -3.13 4.26
C THR A 362 -0.94 -3.97 4.29
N PHE A 363 -2.10 -3.35 4.54
CA PHE A 363 -3.36 -4.05 4.73
C PHE A 363 -4.22 -4.04 3.48
#